data_AF-A0A821H8N8-F1
#
_entry.id   AF-A0A821H8N8-F1
#
_cell.length_a   1.000
_cell.length_b   1.000
_cell.length_c   1.000
_cell.angle_alpha   90.00
_cell.angle_beta   90.00
_cell.angle_gamma   90.00
#
_symmetry.space_group_name_H-M   'P 1'
#
loop_
_entity.id
_entity.type
_entity.pdbx_description
1 polymer ?
#
loop_
_entity_poly.entity_id
_entity_poly.type
_entity_poly.pdbx_seq_one_letter_code
_entity_poly.pdbx_strand_id
1 'polypeptide(L)'
;MIKREKLSKALLLCYIDRCLNLPRSKKKHEEPNPFCRVKVEGTETKTQTFESQTNPQFEHISQFLCANPLHEKLKIDVCNAQSRNEVIAYFEMPIKQIYDTDTMTIDTQTYPLKSVSGPLDKTEIILRLSLF
;
A
#
# COMPACT_ATOMS: atom_id res chain seq x y z
N MET A 1 -13.71 30.16 2.90
CA MET A 1 -13.93 29.16 1.83
C MET A 1 -14.48 27.91 2.48
N ILE A 2 -15.77 27.61 2.31
CA ILE A 2 -16.39 26.43 2.93
C ILE A 2 -15.85 25.20 2.17
N LYS A 3 -15.06 24.35 2.85
CA LYS A 3 -14.73 23.01 2.34
C LYS A 3 -16.06 22.25 2.28
N ARG A 4 -16.63 22.08 1.09
CA ARG A 4 -17.75 21.14 0.92
C ARG A 4 -17.20 19.77 1.23
N GLU A 5 -17.70 19.14 2.29
CA GLU A 5 -17.43 17.71 2.53
C GLU A 5 -18.00 16.94 1.34
N LYS A 6 -17.13 16.22 0.62
CA LYS A 6 -17.55 15.32 -0.44
C LYS A 6 -18.19 14.11 0.21
N LEU A 7 -19.43 13.81 -0.14
CA LEU A 7 -20.07 12.55 0.23
C LEU A 7 -19.29 11.38 -0.35
N SER A 8 -19.08 10.35 0.48
CA SER A 8 -18.42 9.12 0.06
C SER A 8 -19.44 8.12 -0.46
N LYS A 9 -19.05 7.37 -1.50
CA LYS A 9 -19.91 6.40 -2.19
C LYS A 9 -19.56 4.95 -1.87
N ALA A 10 -18.37 4.72 -1.31
CA ALA A 10 -17.91 3.38 -0.93
C ALA A 10 -16.92 3.46 0.24
N LEU A 11 -16.71 2.32 0.90
CA LEU A 11 -15.67 2.08 1.89
C LEU A 11 -14.68 1.05 1.35
N LEU A 12 -13.41 1.45 1.20
CA LEU A 12 -12.32 0.52 0.86
C LEU A 12 -11.66 0.01 2.15
N LEU A 13 -11.62 -1.31 2.30
CA LEU A 13 -10.81 -2.02 3.25
C LEU A 13 -9.56 -2.58 2.55
N CYS A 14 -8.38 -2.15 3.01
CA CYS A 14 -7.09 -2.64 2.54
C CYS A 14 -6.40 -3.39 3.68
N TYR A 15 -6.32 -4.72 3.57
CA TYR A 15 -5.54 -5.55 4.47
C TYR A 15 -4.18 -5.85 3.85
N ILE A 16 -3.11 -5.46 4.54
CA ILE A 16 -1.73 -5.76 4.19
C ILE A 16 -1.26 -6.90 5.08
N ASP A 17 -1.09 -8.09 4.50
CA ASP A 17 -0.52 -9.24 5.21
C ASP A 17 0.98 -9.01 5.41
N ARG A 18 1.75 -9.01 4.32
CA ARG A 18 3.21 -8.90 4.36
C ARG A 18 3.81 -8.35 3.08
N CYS A 19 5.08 -7.94 3.16
CA CYS A 19 5.93 -7.77 1.99
C CYS A 19 6.99 -8.87 1.95
N LEU A 20 7.48 -9.19 0.76
CA LEU A 20 8.55 -10.15 0.52
C LEU A 20 9.71 -9.48 -0.23
N ASN A 21 10.94 -9.86 0.12
CA ASN A 21 12.18 -9.48 -0.55
C ASN A 21 12.33 -7.96 -0.75
N LEU A 22 12.06 -7.15 0.28
CA LEU A 22 12.25 -5.71 0.20
C LEU A 22 13.72 -5.34 -0.07
N PRO A 23 13.98 -4.29 -0.87
CA PRO A 23 15.34 -3.90 -1.23
C PRO A 23 16.13 -3.44 -0.01
N ARG A 24 17.38 -3.88 0.06
CA ARG A 24 18.36 -3.39 1.04
C ARG A 24 18.92 -2.04 0.61
N SER A 25 19.45 -1.29 1.57
CA SER A 25 20.17 -0.04 1.29
C SER A 25 21.32 -0.31 0.31
N LYS A 26 21.31 0.35 -0.85
CA LYS A 26 22.35 0.15 -1.89
C LYS A 26 23.76 0.52 -1.39
N LYS A 27 23.87 1.49 -0.48
CA LYS A 27 25.16 1.99 0.01
C LYS A 27 25.76 1.13 1.12
N LYS A 28 24.91 0.62 2.01
CA LYS A 28 25.34 -0.05 3.25
C LYS A 28 25.01 -1.54 3.29
N HIS A 29 24.26 -2.06 2.30
CA HIS A 29 23.71 -3.41 2.29
C HIS A 29 22.89 -3.78 3.55
N GLU A 30 22.43 -2.77 4.29
CA GLU A 30 21.60 -2.92 5.48
C GLU A 30 20.15 -3.26 5.10
N GLU A 31 19.51 -4.08 5.92
CA GLU A 31 18.07 -4.31 5.82
C GLU A 31 17.30 -3.02 6.13
N PRO A 32 16.16 -2.77 5.47
CA PRO A 32 15.36 -1.59 5.75
C PRO A 32 14.67 -1.69 7.11
N ASN A 33 14.19 -0.55 7.61
CA ASN A 33 13.20 -0.48 8.68
C ASN A 33 11.83 -0.17 8.07
N PRO A 34 11.09 -1.19 7.57
CA PRO A 34 9.96 -0.96 6.67
C PRO A 34 8.68 -0.56 7.42
N PHE A 35 7.91 0.32 6.78
CA PHE A 35 6.49 0.56 7.07
C PHE A 35 5.78 0.93 5.77
N CYS A 36 4.46 0.73 5.69
CA CYS A 36 3.66 1.13 4.52
C CYS A 36 2.89 2.42 4.79
N ARG A 37 2.84 3.32 3.80
CA ARG A 37 1.88 4.43 3.71
C ARG A 37 0.80 4.06 2.71
N VAL A 38 -0.42 3.87 3.20
CA VAL A 38 -1.58 3.49 2.36
C VAL A 38 -2.37 4.76 2.06
N LYS A 39 -2.73 4.98 0.79
CA LYS A 39 -3.29 6.25 0.32
C LYS A 39 -4.46 6.05 -0.62
N VAL A 40 -5.48 6.88 -0.44
CA VAL A 40 -6.60 7.12 -1.37
C VAL A 40 -6.92 8.60 -1.32
N GLU A 41 -6.90 9.28 -2.48
CA GLU A 41 -7.28 10.70 -2.66
C GLU A 41 -6.93 11.65 -1.49
N GLY A 42 -5.65 11.86 -1.24
CA GLY A 42 -5.17 12.80 -0.23
C GLY A 42 -5.37 12.36 1.23
N THR A 43 -6.00 11.20 1.45
CA THR A 43 -6.05 10.53 2.76
C THR A 43 -4.91 9.51 2.83
N GLU A 44 -4.25 9.42 4.00
CA GLU A 44 -3.14 8.50 4.24
C GLU A 44 -3.28 7.84 5.62
N THR A 45 -2.99 6.54 5.69
CA THR A 45 -2.75 5.78 6.93
C THR A 45 -1.35 5.18 6.90
N LYS A 46 -0.88 4.70 8.05
CA LYS A 46 0.44 4.06 8.18
C LYS A 46 0.34 2.78 9.00
N THR A 47 1.12 1.78 8.59
CA THR A 47 1.35 0.57 9.39
C THR A 47 2.30 0.87 10.56
N GLN A 48 2.49 -0.10 11.44
CA GLN A 48 3.67 -0.14 12.30
C GLN A 48 4.96 -0.23 11.48
N THR A 49 6.07 0.17 12.11
CA THR A 49 7.42 0.06 11.56
C THR A 49 8.10 -1.18 12.12
N PHE A 50 8.77 -1.94 11.26
CA PHE A 50 9.68 -3.01 11.67
C PHE A 50 11.14 -2.55 11.60
N GLU A 51 12.02 -3.16 12.39
CA GLU A 51 13.45 -2.87 12.39
C GLU A 51 14.23 -3.98 11.68
N SER A 52 15.07 -3.61 10.70
CA SER A 52 15.95 -4.53 9.97
C SER A 52 15.23 -5.78 9.47
N GLN A 53 14.21 -5.58 8.63
CA GLN A 53 13.40 -6.66 8.05
C GLN A 53 13.23 -6.48 6.55
N THR A 54 13.53 -7.52 5.77
CA THR A 54 13.21 -7.58 4.34
C THR A 54 11.86 -8.25 4.03
N ASN A 55 11.28 -8.98 4.99
CA ASN A 55 10.01 -9.69 4.84
C ASN A 55 9.01 -9.36 5.98
N PRO A 56 8.64 -8.07 6.18
CA PRO A 56 7.79 -7.66 7.29
C PRO A 56 6.37 -8.23 7.15
N GLN A 57 5.82 -8.76 8.24
CA GLN A 57 4.42 -9.19 8.36
C GLN A 57 3.64 -8.09 9.07
N PHE A 58 2.93 -7.27 8.30
CA PHE A 58 2.21 -6.13 8.84
C PHE A 58 0.90 -6.52 9.50
N GLU A 59 0.17 -7.48 8.91
CA GLU A 59 -1.17 -7.89 9.35
C GLU A 59 -2.08 -6.70 9.67
N HIS A 60 -1.98 -5.66 8.84
CA HIS A 60 -2.52 -4.33 9.12
C HIS A 60 -3.73 -4.02 8.26
N ILE A 61 -4.76 -3.43 8.87
CA ILE A 61 -5.97 -2.97 8.18
C ILE A 61 -5.95 -1.45 8.06
N SER A 62 -6.12 -0.96 6.83
CA SER A 62 -6.43 0.44 6.55
C SER A 62 -7.82 0.59 5.93
N GLN A 63 -8.54 1.63 6.35
CA GLN A 63 -9.91 1.90 5.94
C GLN A 63 -10.00 3.29 5.31
N PHE A 64 -10.65 3.38 4.14
CA PHE A 64 -10.79 4.64 3.40
C PHE A 64 -12.22 4.84 2.91
N LEU A 65 -12.76 6.02 3.18
CA LEU A 65 -13.98 6.49 2.51
C LEU A 65 -13.62 6.98 1.11
N CYS A 66 -14.27 6.40 0.10
CA CYS A 66 -14.02 6.66 -1.32
C CYS A 66 -15.13 7.57 -1.88
N ALA A 67 -14.78 8.75 -2.37
CA ALA A 67 -15.76 9.69 -2.92
C ALA A 67 -16.24 9.25 -4.31
N ASN A 68 -15.37 8.58 -5.06
CA ASN A 68 -15.65 8.10 -6.40
C ASN A 68 -14.78 6.88 -6.76
N PRO A 69 -15.13 5.67 -6.29
CA PRO A 69 -14.29 4.46 -6.45
C PRO A 69 -13.95 4.11 -7.91
N LEU A 70 -14.71 4.62 -8.88
CA LEU A 70 -14.44 4.42 -10.30
C LEU A 70 -13.26 5.23 -10.85
N HIS A 71 -12.83 6.28 -10.14
CA HIS A 71 -11.77 7.20 -10.59
C HIS A 71 -10.61 7.32 -9.60
N GLU A 72 -10.78 6.84 -8.39
CA GLU A 72 -9.78 6.89 -7.33
C GLU A 72 -8.81 5.70 -7.42
N LYS A 73 -7.62 5.86 -6.83
CA LYS A 73 -6.58 4.83 -6.81
C LYS A 73 -6.14 4.53 -5.39
N LEU A 74 -5.96 3.24 -5.11
CA LEU A 74 -5.20 2.77 -3.97
C LEU A 74 -3.71 2.87 -4.30
N LYS A 75 -2.93 3.54 -3.44
CA LYS A 75 -1.47 3.54 -3.52
C LYS A 75 -0.88 3.11 -2.18
N ILE A 76 0.10 2.22 -2.23
CA ILE A 76 0.85 1.75 -1.05
C ILE A 76 2.31 2.06 -1.31
N ASP A 77 2.87 3.01 -0.56
CA ASP A 77 4.31 3.28 -0.57
C ASP A 77 4.97 2.48 0.56
N VAL A 78 5.92 1.62 0.24
CA VAL A 78 6.78 0.96 1.22
C VAL A 78 7.95 1.91 1.51
N CYS A 79 8.04 2.36 2.76
CA CYS A 79 9.01 3.35 3.21
C CYS A 79 10.06 2.72 4.12
N ASN A 80 11.26 3.29 4.11
CA ASN A 80 12.34 2.93 5.02
C ASN A 80 12.55 4.02 6.09
N ALA A 81 12.19 3.73 7.33
CA ALA A 81 12.25 4.67 8.45
C ALA A 81 13.68 5.16 8.73
N GLN A 82 14.70 4.30 8.55
CA GLN A 82 16.10 4.66 8.80
C GLN A 82 16.69 5.62 7.74
N SER A 83 16.00 5.82 6.62
CA SER A 83 16.45 6.65 5.49
C SER A 83 15.53 7.84 5.27
N ARG A 84 15.18 8.56 6.34
CA ARG A 84 14.27 9.73 6.31
C ARG A 84 12.92 9.40 5.66
N ASN A 85 12.42 8.18 5.87
CA ASN A 85 11.18 7.67 5.29
C ASN A 85 11.15 7.66 3.76
N GLU A 86 12.30 7.42 3.11
CA GLU A 86 12.39 7.22 1.66
C GLU A 86 11.48 6.07 1.20
N VAL A 87 10.80 6.27 0.07
CA VAL A 87 10.01 5.21 -0.58
C VAL A 87 10.97 4.29 -1.33
N ILE A 88 11.01 3.03 -0.91
CA ILE A 88 11.91 2.02 -1.48
C ILE A 88 11.21 1.15 -2.54
N ALA A 89 9.90 1.01 -2.44
CA ALA A 89 9.05 0.29 -3.38
C ALA A 89 7.59 0.77 -3.25
N TYR A 90 6.74 0.52 -4.25
CA TYR A 90 5.34 0.90 -4.17
C TYR A 90 4.41 0.00 -4.97
N PHE A 91 3.15 -0.03 -4.59
CA PHE A 91 2.04 -0.65 -5.31
C PHE A 91 0.97 0.40 -5.62
N GLU A 92 0.29 0.27 -6.75
CA GLU A 92 -0.85 1.10 -7.09
C GLU A 92 -1.88 0.32 -7.92
N MET A 93 -3.15 0.58 -7.67
CA MET A 93 -4.27 -0.06 -8.36
C MET A 93 -5.47 0.89 -8.44
N PRO A 94 -6.13 1.03 -9.61
CA PRO A 94 -7.42 1.69 -9.69
C PRO A 94 -8.46 0.95 -8.83
N ILE A 95 -9.18 1.65 -7.96
CA ILE A 95 -10.21 1.03 -7.10
C ILE A 95 -11.32 0.40 -7.94
N LYS A 96 -11.56 0.92 -9.15
CA LYS A 96 -12.43 0.31 -10.16
C LYS A 96 -12.13 -1.18 -10.40
N GLN A 97 -10.87 -1.63 -10.32
CA GLN A 97 -10.55 -3.04 -10.50
C GLN A 97 -11.17 -3.94 -9.42
N ILE A 98 -11.32 -3.44 -8.20
CA ILE A 98 -12.03 -4.14 -7.12
C ILE A 98 -13.54 -4.08 -7.38
N TYR A 99 -14.05 -2.90 -7.77
CA TYR A 99 -15.46 -2.68 -8.10
C TYR A 99 -15.97 -3.59 -9.22
N ASP A 100 -15.11 -3.88 -10.20
CA ASP A 100 -15.45 -4.73 -11.36
C ASP A 100 -15.46 -6.24 -11.03
N THR A 101 -15.06 -6.64 -9.81
CA THR A 101 -15.18 -8.04 -9.37
C THR A 101 -16.60 -8.36 -8.92
N ASP A 102 -17.06 -9.60 -9.14
CA ASP A 102 -18.43 -10.03 -8.78
C ASP A 102 -18.73 -9.88 -7.28
N THR A 103 -17.71 -10.00 -6.44
CA THR A 103 -17.83 -9.95 -4.96
C THR A 103 -17.38 -8.61 -4.37
N MET A 104 -16.96 -7.66 -5.21
CA MET A 104 -16.28 -6.42 -4.78
C MET A 104 -15.12 -6.68 -3.81
N THR A 105 -14.51 -7.86 -3.92
CA THR A 105 -13.46 -8.34 -3.04
C THR A 105 -12.41 -9.07 -3.86
N ILE A 106 -11.16 -8.71 -3.61
CA ILE A 106 -10.00 -9.49 -4.02
C ILE A 106 -9.47 -10.18 -2.77
N ASP A 107 -9.60 -11.50 -2.75
CA ASP A 107 -9.03 -12.35 -1.71
C ASP A 107 -7.50 -12.23 -1.65
N THR A 108 -6.88 -12.94 -0.71
CA THR A 108 -5.43 -12.89 -0.51
C THR A 108 -4.69 -13.15 -1.82
N GLN A 109 -4.03 -12.11 -2.34
CA GLN A 109 -3.32 -12.14 -3.62
C GLN A 109 -1.97 -11.44 -3.50
N THR A 110 -0.98 -12.00 -4.21
CA THR A 110 0.37 -11.45 -4.31
C THR A 110 0.49 -10.52 -5.50
N TYR A 111 1.12 -9.36 -5.29
CA TYR A 111 1.39 -8.37 -6.32
C TYR A 111 2.88 -8.02 -6.35
N PRO A 112 3.49 -7.85 -7.54
CA PRO A 112 4.82 -7.30 -7.64
C PRO A 112 4.82 -5.84 -7.20
N LEU A 113 5.82 -5.46 -6.40
CA LEU A 113 6.07 -4.07 -6.07
C LEU A 113 6.88 -3.40 -7.19
N LYS A 114 6.52 -2.17 -7.52
CA LYS A 114 7.25 -1.31 -8.45
C LYS A 114 8.37 -0.58 -7.73
N SER A 115 9.44 -0.29 -8.47
CA SER A 115 10.61 0.40 -7.94
C SER A 115 10.54 1.91 -8.12
N VAL A 116 11.17 2.64 -7.19
CA VAL A 116 11.45 4.07 -7.33
C VAL A 116 12.80 4.31 -8.03
N SER A 117 13.77 3.39 -7.92
CA SER A 117 15.08 3.53 -8.57
C SER A 117 15.70 2.17 -8.95
N GLY A 118 15.67 1.83 -10.24
CA GLY A 118 16.24 0.59 -10.79
C GLY A 118 15.33 -0.63 -10.62
N PRO A 119 15.68 -1.81 -11.15
CA PRO A 119 14.84 -3.00 -11.06
C PRO A 119 14.68 -3.50 -9.61
N LEU A 120 13.52 -4.09 -9.30
CA LEU A 120 13.29 -4.90 -8.11
C LEU A 120 13.15 -6.36 -8.55
N ASP A 121 13.95 -7.24 -7.97
CA ASP A 121 13.84 -8.67 -8.23
C ASP A 121 12.99 -9.34 -7.16
N LYS A 122 11.84 -9.88 -7.57
CA LYS A 122 10.95 -10.69 -6.71
C LYS A 122 10.45 -9.99 -5.44
N THR A 123 10.44 -8.66 -5.43
CA THR A 123 9.86 -7.86 -4.35
C THR A 123 8.35 -7.81 -4.51
N GLU A 124 7.62 -8.24 -3.49
CA GLU A 124 6.18 -8.48 -3.58
C GLU A 124 5.44 -7.97 -2.34
N ILE A 125 4.14 -7.71 -2.50
CA ILE A 125 3.20 -7.41 -1.42
C ILE A 125 2.00 -8.33 -1.50
N ILE A 126 1.55 -8.83 -0.35
CA ILE A 126 0.38 -9.70 -0.25
C ILE A 126 -0.76 -8.89 0.39
N LEU A 127 -1.86 -8.81 -0.34
CA LEU A 127 -2.99 -7.95 -0.02
C LEU A 127 -4.31 -8.73 -0.03
N ARG A 128 -5.26 -8.27 0.76
CA ARG A 128 -6.70 -8.53 0.59
C ARG A 128 -7.43 -7.20 0.53
N LEU A 129 -8.31 -7.04 -0.43
CA LEU A 129 -8.98 -5.78 -0.72
C LEU A 129 -10.49 -6.01 -0.78
N SER A 130 -11.28 -5.20 -0.08
CA SER A 130 -12.74 -5.27 -0.14
C SER A 130 -13.33 -3.88 -0.27
N LEU A 131 -14.34 -3.74 -1.12
CA LEU A 131 -15.08 -2.51 -1.33
C LEU A 131 -16.54 -2.73 -0.92
N PHE A 132 -17.06 -1.86 -0.06
CA PHE A 132 -18.43 -1.89 0.45
C PHE A 132 -19.21 -0.63 0.05
#